data_AF-A0A7S2NDR7-F1
#
_entry.id   AF-A0A7S2NDR7-F1
#
_cell.length_a   1.000
_cell.length_b   1.000
_cell.length_c   1.000
_cell.angle_alpha   90.00
_cell.angle_beta   90.00
_cell.angle_gamma   90.00
#
_symmetry.space_group_name_H-M   'P 1'
#
loop_
_entity.id
_entity.type
_entity.pdbx_description
1 polymer ?
#
loop_
_entity_poly.entity_id
_entity_poly.type
_entity_poly.pdbx_seq_one_letter_code
_entity_poly.pdbx_strand_id
1 'polypeptide(L)'
;GGEGGGAREMECWTLISTPGFAVKEISQVPMQDPATGAFRPQENSYLNGADGPAPALLNAFSTAIEAIRAPSARGTPLPKVLYIQGQRWGSALPAPVSIGGRDSTGRAETTATVMGVAYEASTPALVYPRPTEGDRADYLADDDQGIYYAGDFTSQRAPGFEAAALSGMDAAEHIRALLLSGKWKHKPQDSPLSVCPQ
;
A
#
# COMPACT_ATOMS: atom_id res chain seq x y z
N GLY A 1 -10.32 -32.80 28.30
CA GLY A 1 -9.40 -32.65 27.16
C GLY A 1 -9.76 -31.36 26.49
N GLY A 2 -8.88 -30.36 26.55
CA GLY A 2 -9.09 -29.07 25.91
C GLY A 2 -8.83 -29.18 24.41
N GLU A 3 -9.83 -28.83 23.62
CA GLU A 3 -9.64 -28.57 22.20
C GLU A 3 -8.92 -27.22 22.08
N GLY A 4 -7.64 -27.27 21.72
CA GLY A 4 -6.87 -26.12 21.25
C GLY A 4 -7.47 -25.61 19.95
N GLY A 5 -8.45 -24.73 20.04
CA GLY A 5 -8.94 -23.95 18.91
C GLY A 5 -7.81 -23.07 18.39
N GLY A 6 -7.16 -23.53 17.32
CA GLY A 6 -6.17 -22.73 16.60
C GLY A 6 -6.77 -21.36 16.31
N ALA A 7 -6.06 -20.31 16.72
CA ALA A 7 -6.39 -18.95 16.33
C ALA A 7 -6.58 -18.95 14.81
N ARG A 8 -7.81 -18.73 14.34
CA ARG A 8 -8.06 -18.56 12.91
C ARG A 8 -7.14 -17.43 12.47
N GLU A 9 -6.24 -17.71 11.54
CA GLU A 9 -5.32 -16.72 10.98
C GLU A 9 -6.16 -15.60 10.36
N MET A 10 -6.23 -14.48 11.06
CA MET A 10 -6.94 -13.29 10.59
C MET A 10 -5.94 -12.48 9.80
N GLU A 11 -6.20 -12.31 8.51
CA GLU A 11 -5.38 -11.41 7.69
C GLU A 11 -5.84 -9.96 7.86
N CYS A 12 -4.88 -9.04 7.95
CA CYS A 12 -5.13 -7.62 7.99
C CYS A 12 -4.57 -6.96 6.73
N TRP A 13 -5.41 -6.16 6.07
CA TRP A 13 -5.06 -5.46 4.84
C TRP A 13 -5.23 -3.96 5.06
N THR A 14 -4.25 -3.17 4.62
CA THR A 14 -4.37 -1.71 4.55
C THR A 14 -4.64 -1.33 3.11
N LEU A 15 -5.82 -0.78 2.84
CA LEU A 15 -6.21 -0.31 1.51
C LEU A 15 -5.93 1.18 1.40
N ILE A 16 -5.19 1.58 0.36
CA ILE A 16 -4.84 2.98 0.10
C ILE A 16 -5.57 3.42 -1.17
N SER A 17 -6.28 4.54 -1.10
CA SER A 17 -6.99 5.11 -2.23
C SER A 17 -6.03 5.72 -3.27
N THR A 18 -6.51 5.85 -4.50
CA THR A 18 -5.82 6.70 -5.49
C THR A 18 -5.90 8.19 -5.10
N PRO A 19 -4.99 9.04 -5.61
CA PRO A 19 -5.06 10.49 -5.42
C PRO A 19 -6.41 11.07 -5.89
N GLY A 20 -6.90 10.64 -7.05
CA GLY A 20 -8.19 11.11 -7.59
C GLY A 20 -9.38 10.78 -6.70
N PHE A 21 -9.41 9.58 -6.10
CA PHE A 21 -10.43 9.24 -5.11
C PHE A 21 -10.31 10.15 -3.87
N ALA A 22 -9.09 10.35 -3.35
CA ALA A 22 -8.86 11.22 -2.20
C ALA A 22 -9.29 12.67 -2.45
N VAL A 23 -8.96 13.24 -3.62
CA VAL A 23 -9.35 14.59 -4.03
C VAL A 23 -10.86 14.73 -4.15
N LYS A 24 -11.55 13.74 -4.73
CA LYS A 24 -13.01 13.72 -4.81
C LYS A 24 -13.62 13.76 -3.42
N GLU A 25 -13.17 12.90 -2.51
CA GLU A 25 -13.67 12.88 -1.15
C GLU A 25 -13.41 14.23 -0.44
N ILE A 26 -12.23 14.86 -0.64
CA ILE A 26 -11.85 16.11 0.05
C ILE A 26 -12.69 17.28 -0.45
N SER A 27 -13.07 17.23 -1.73
CA SER A 27 -13.95 18.20 -2.34
C SER A 27 -15.40 18.07 -1.85
N GLN A 28 -15.87 16.85 -1.59
CA GLN A 28 -17.24 16.59 -1.13
C GLN A 28 -17.44 16.87 0.35
N VAL A 29 -16.51 16.42 1.20
CA VAL A 29 -16.54 16.65 2.65
C VAL A 29 -15.23 17.31 3.07
N PRO A 30 -15.18 18.66 3.09
CA PRO A 30 -13.98 19.40 3.46
C PRO A 30 -13.54 19.12 4.90
N MET A 31 -12.22 19.05 5.09
CA MET A 31 -11.60 18.77 6.40
C MET A 31 -11.58 19.97 7.35
N GLN A 32 -11.93 21.16 6.86
CA GLN A 32 -12.12 22.31 7.72
C GLN A 32 -13.50 22.91 7.48
N ASP A 33 -13.99 23.58 8.50
CA ASP A 33 -15.20 24.37 8.44
C ASP A 33 -14.98 25.57 7.49
N PRO A 34 -15.84 25.78 6.48
CA PRO A 34 -15.63 26.85 5.49
C PRO A 34 -15.71 28.28 6.05
N ALA A 35 -16.40 28.47 7.18
CA ALA A 35 -16.58 29.80 7.77
C ALA A 35 -15.44 30.17 8.73
N THR A 36 -14.91 29.19 9.46
CA THR A 36 -13.93 29.40 10.52
C THR A 36 -12.52 28.92 10.16
N GLY A 37 -12.39 28.05 9.15
CA GLY A 37 -11.13 27.37 8.83
C GLY A 37 -10.70 26.32 9.87
N ALA A 38 -11.52 26.08 10.90
CA ALA A 38 -11.21 25.11 11.94
C ALA A 38 -11.28 23.67 11.41
N PHE A 39 -10.35 22.82 11.85
CA PHE A 39 -10.36 21.41 11.47
C PHE A 39 -11.61 20.70 11.99
N ARG A 40 -12.28 19.94 11.12
CA ARG A 40 -13.44 19.13 11.48
C ARG A 40 -12.98 17.71 11.79
N PRO A 41 -13.26 17.19 13.00
CA PRO A 41 -13.02 15.79 13.32
C PRO A 41 -13.70 14.88 12.29
N GLN A 42 -13.04 13.78 11.96
CA GLN A 42 -13.61 12.82 11.02
C GLN A 42 -14.70 12.02 11.71
N GLU A 43 -15.93 12.11 11.20
CA GLU A 43 -17.04 11.37 11.75
C GLU A 43 -16.97 9.90 11.30
N ASN A 44 -17.04 8.99 12.27
CA ASN A 44 -17.03 7.55 12.00
C ASN A 44 -18.21 7.13 11.09
N SER A 45 -19.35 7.82 11.22
CA SER A 45 -20.54 7.64 10.38
C SER A 45 -20.27 7.93 8.91
N TYR A 46 -19.47 8.94 8.59
CA TYR A 46 -19.06 9.24 7.22
C TYR A 46 -18.07 8.19 6.71
N LEU A 47 -16.99 7.92 7.46
CA LEU A 47 -15.91 7.04 7.01
C LEU A 47 -16.35 5.58 6.79
N ASN A 48 -17.18 5.07 7.71
CA ASN A 48 -17.56 3.67 7.80
C ASN A 48 -19.05 3.41 7.54
N GLY A 49 -19.82 4.45 7.20
CA GLY A 49 -21.20 4.30 6.76
C GLY A 49 -21.30 3.48 5.47
N ALA A 50 -22.49 2.94 5.18
CA ALA A 50 -22.70 2.07 4.01
C ALA A 50 -22.27 2.71 2.68
N ASP A 51 -22.47 4.03 2.55
CA ASP A 51 -22.07 4.85 1.39
C ASP A 51 -20.75 5.61 1.63
N GLY A 52 -20.00 5.22 2.65
CA GLY A 52 -18.75 5.85 3.06
C GLY A 52 -17.54 5.42 2.23
N PRO A 53 -16.40 6.13 2.37
CA PRO A 53 -15.20 5.85 1.62
C PRO A 53 -14.59 4.47 1.93
N ALA A 54 -14.69 3.97 3.16
CA ALA A 54 -14.09 2.67 3.50
C ALA A 54 -14.81 1.50 2.79
N PRO A 55 -16.15 1.37 2.83
CA PRO A 55 -16.85 0.36 2.04
C PRO A 55 -16.64 0.52 0.53
N ALA A 56 -16.57 1.76 0.02
CA ALA A 56 -16.29 2.02 -1.39
C ALA A 56 -14.90 1.47 -1.81
N LEU A 57 -13.87 1.70 -1.00
CA LEU A 57 -12.52 1.17 -1.23
C LEU A 57 -12.48 -0.36 -1.15
N LEU A 58 -13.13 -0.95 -0.15
CA LEU A 58 -13.21 -2.40 0.01
C LEU A 58 -13.91 -3.05 -1.19
N ASN A 59 -14.99 -2.45 -1.70
CA ASN A 59 -15.69 -2.94 -2.87
C ASN A 59 -14.83 -2.86 -4.13
N ALA A 60 -14.11 -1.74 -4.33
CA ALA A 60 -13.16 -1.59 -5.44
C ALA A 60 -12.04 -2.64 -5.37
N PHE A 61 -11.47 -2.87 -4.18
CA PHE A 61 -10.47 -3.91 -3.95
C PHE A 61 -11.00 -5.30 -4.24
N SER A 62 -12.18 -5.65 -3.71
CA SER A 62 -12.82 -6.95 -3.94
C SER A 62 -13.06 -7.20 -5.44
N THR A 63 -13.53 -6.18 -6.15
CA THR A 63 -13.72 -6.23 -7.62
C THR A 63 -12.40 -6.48 -8.34
N ALA A 64 -11.33 -5.79 -7.93
CA ALA A 64 -10.00 -5.95 -8.54
C ALA A 64 -9.43 -7.35 -8.27
N ILE A 65 -9.59 -7.88 -7.07
CA ILE A 65 -9.17 -9.24 -6.71
C ILE A 65 -9.91 -10.26 -7.58
N GLU A 66 -11.24 -10.16 -7.71
CA GLU A 66 -12.00 -11.08 -8.56
C GLU A 66 -11.51 -11.11 -10.01
N ALA A 67 -11.08 -9.97 -10.55
CA ALA A 67 -10.56 -9.88 -11.91
C ALA A 67 -9.24 -10.65 -12.11
N ILE A 68 -8.38 -10.71 -11.08
CA ILE A 68 -7.04 -11.32 -11.16
C ILE A 68 -6.96 -12.74 -10.60
N ARG A 69 -8.04 -13.23 -9.97
CA ARG A 69 -8.05 -14.58 -9.38
C ARG A 69 -7.84 -15.67 -10.43
N ALA A 70 -7.07 -16.68 -10.02
CA ALA A 70 -6.85 -17.89 -10.79
C ALA A 70 -8.19 -18.54 -11.18
N PRO A 71 -8.31 -19.14 -12.38
CA PRO A 71 -9.57 -19.77 -12.82
C PRO A 71 -10.12 -20.79 -11.83
N SER A 72 -9.25 -21.55 -11.15
CA SER A 72 -9.61 -22.53 -10.13
C SER A 72 -10.21 -21.93 -8.85
N ALA A 73 -9.97 -20.65 -8.59
CA ALA A 73 -10.51 -19.94 -7.44
C ALA A 73 -11.79 -19.15 -7.79
N ARG A 74 -12.17 -19.07 -9.07
CA ARG A 74 -13.39 -18.35 -9.49
C ARG A 74 -14.63 -19.08 -8.97
N GLY A 75 -15.55 -18.33 -8.36
CA GLY A 75 -16.77 -18.87 -7.76
C GLY A 75 -16.65 -19.27 -6.29
N THR A 76 -15.43 -19.34 -5.73
CA THR A 76 -15.26 -19.41 -4.27
C THR A 76 -15.44 -18.00 -3.69
N PRO A 77 -16.32 -17.79 -2.69
CA PRO A 77 -16.50 -16.47 -2.08
C PRO A 77 -15.20 -15.90 -1.52
N LEU A 78 -15.01 -14.58 -1.60
CA LEU A 78 -13.93 -13.91 -0.87
C LEU A 78 -14.10 -14.13 0.65
N PRO A 79 -12.99 -14.13 1.41
CA PRO A 79 -13.06 -14.21 2.85
C PRO A 79 -13.99 -13.15 3.45
N LYS A 80 -14.73 -13.55 4.48
CA LYS A 80 -15.64 -12.63 5.17
C LYS A 80 -14.83 -11.51 5.84
N VAL A 81 -15.16 -10.27 5.52
CA VAL A 81 -14.63 -9.10 6.22
C VAL A 81 -15.29 -9.01 7.60
N LEU A 82 -14.47 -9.08 8.65
CA LEU A 82 -14.94 -9.04 10.04
C LEU A 82 -14.89 -7.65 10.64
N TYR A 83 -13.99 -6.81 10.15
CA TYR A 83 -13.80 -5.45 10.62
C TYR A 83 -13.37 -4.56 9.47
N ILE A 84 -13.92 -3.35 9.43
CA ILE A 84 -13.50 -2.29 8.52
C ILE A 84 -13.38 -1.00 9.34
N GLN A 85 -12.28 -0.28 9.11
CA GLN A 85 -12.09 1.05 9.66
C GLN A 85 -11.41 1.93 8.63
N GLY A 86 -12.17 2.89 8.13
CA GLY A 86 -11.65 4.00 7.38
C GLY A 86 -10.92 4.97 8.28
N GLN A 87 -9.83 5.49 7.75
CA GLN A 87 -9.23 6.73 8.22
C GLN A 87 -8.85 7.54 6.99
N ARG A 88 -9.05 8.85 7.05
CA ARG A 88 -8.57 9.74 5.99
C ARG A 88 -7.23 10.30 6.40
N TRP A 89 -6.17 9.71 5.87
CA TRP A 89 -4.82 10.28 5.93
C TRP A 89 -4.62 11.10 4.66
N GLY A 90 -3.74 12.10 4.67
CA GLY A 90 -3.52 13.05 3.57
C GLY A 90 -3.01 12.44 2.26
N SER A 91 -3.75 11.49 1.69
CA SER A 91 -3.45 10.78 0.45
C SER A 91 -3.61 11.67 -0.79
N ALA A 92 -4.31 12.80 -0.66
CA ALA A 92 -4.19 13.88 -1.62
C ALA A 92 -2.89 14.63 -1.31
N LEU A 93 -1.84 14.31 -2.08
CA LEU A 93 -0.61 15.06 -2.04
C LEU A 93 -0.85 16.46 -2.65
N PRO A 94 -0.34 17.54 -2.03
CA PRO A 94 -0.28 18.82 -2.69
C PRO A 94 0.39 18.67 -4.06
N ALA A 95 -0.14 19.37 -5.05
CA ALA A 95 0.30 19.30 -6.43
C ALA A 95 1.80 19.69 -6.51
N PRO A 96 2.71 18.73 -6.80
CA PRO A 96 4.14 18.98 -6.65
C PRO A 96 4.68 19.77 -7.85
N VAL A 97 5.46 20.81 -7.59
CA VAL A 97 6.10 21.64 -8.65
C VAL A 97 7.09 20.86 -9.52
N SER A 98 7.58 19.71 -9.05
CA SER A 98 8.65 18.92 -9.68
C SER A 98 8.18 17.95 -10.76
N ILE A 99 6.88 17.76 -10.94
CA ILE A 99 6.34 16.86 -11.98
C ILE A 99 6.14 17.64 -13.29
N GLY A 100 6.63 17.09 -14.40
CA GLY A 100 6.53 17.70 -15.73
C GLY A 100 5.08 17.99 -16.15
N GLY A 101 4.87 19.06 -16.92
CA GLY A 101 3.54 19.51 -17.37
C GLY A 101 2.79 20.41 -16.37
N ARG A 102 3.47 20.87 -15.32
CA ARG A 102 2.90 21.74 -14.27
C ARG A 102 3.43 23.17 -14.35
N ASP A 103 2.65 24.11 -13.84
CA ASP A 103 3.05 25.52 -13.71
C ASP A 103 3.99 25.77 -12.51
N SER A 104 4.42 27.01 -12.33
CA SER A 104 5.31 27.43 -11.23
C SER A 104 4.72 27.23 -9.83
N THR A 105 3.43 26.91 -9.73
CA THR A 105 2.72 26.60 -8.48
C THR A 105 2.36 25.12 -8.35
N GLY A 106 2.82 24.28 -9.29
CA GLY A 106 2.60 22.84 -9.30
C GLY A 106 1.25 22.42 -9.89
N ARG A 107 0.48 23.35 -10.48
CA ARG A 107 -0.86 23.05 -11.02
C ARG A 107 -0.80 22.50 -12.44
N ALA A 108 -1.73 21.60 -12.74
CA ALA A 108 -2.04 21.07 -14.07
C ALA A 108 -3.57 21.10 -14.29
N GLU A 109 -4.05 20.69 -15.47
CA GLU A 109 -5.48 20.62 -15.80
C GLU A 109 -6.30 19.78 -14.79
N THR A 110 -5.66 18.74 -14.23
CA THR A 110 -6.28 17.79 -13.28
C THR A 110 -6.17 18.21 -11.82
N THR A 111 -5.61 19.40 -11.55
CA THR A 111 -5.45 19.91 -10.20
C THR A 111 -6.77 20.49 -9.65
N ALA A 112 -7.18 20.02 -8.47
CA ALA A 112 -8.32 20.58 -7.75
C ALA A 112 -7.84 21.49 -6.61
N THR A 113 -8.38 22.71 -6.52
CA THR A 113 -8.11 23.57 -5.36
C THR A 113 -9.16 23.30 -4.29
N VAL A 114 -8.73 22.78 -3.14
CA VAL A 114 -9.61 22.60 -1.97
C VAL A 114 -9.03 23.37 -0.80
N MET A 115 -9.80 24.32 -0.28
CA MET A 115 -9.42 25.17 0.86
C MET A 115 -8.08 25.90 0.65
N GLY A 116 -7.86 26.42 -0.57
CA GLY A 116 -6.63 27.14 -0.92
C GLY A 116 -5.42 26.25 -1.21
N VAL A 117 -5.52 24.94 -1.01
CA VAL A 117 -4.47 23.97 -1.34
C VAL A 117 -4.77 23.35 -2.71
N ALA A 118 -3.78 23.37 -3.60
CA ALA A 118 -3.83 22.69 -4.87
C ALA A 118 -3.49 21.21 -4.68
N TYR A 119 -4.42 20.32 -4.96
CA TYR A 119 -4.24 18.87 -4.91
C TYR A 119 -4.24 18.27 -6.30
N GLU A 120 -3.35 17.31 -6.53
CA GLU A 120 -3.36 16.57 -7.79
C GLU A 120 -4.32 15.37 -7.73
N ALA A 121 -5.25 15.28 -8.68
CA ALA A 121 -6.16 14.15 -8.83
C ALA A 121 -5.61 13.07 -9.78
N SER A 122 -4.78 13.48 -10.73
CA SER A 122 -4.11 12.64 -11.73
C SER A 122 -2.61 12.71 -11.55
N THR A 123 -2.12 12.20 -10.41
CA THR A 123 -0.70 11.87 -10.32
C THR A 123 -0.51 10.67 -11.23
N PRO A 124 0.40 10.72 -12.24
CA PRO A 124 0.71 9.54 -13.01
C PRO A 124 1.04 8.43 -12.03
N ALA A 125 0.66 7.20 -12.37
CA ALA A 125 1.15 6.05 -11.63
C ALA A 125 2.66 6.23 -11.54
N LEU A 126 3.09 6.33 -10.30
CA LEU A 126 4.47 6.25 -9.88
C LEU A 126 4.89 4.85 -10.35
N VAL A 127 5.37 4.82 -11.60
CA VAL A 127 5.91 3.65 -12.30
C VAL A 127 7.31 4.09 -12.62
N TYR A 128 8.22 3.89 -11.68
CA TYR A 128 9.58 3.88 -12.10
C TYR A 128 9.79 2.74 -13.10
N PRO A 129 10.61 2.94 -14.14
CA PRO A 129 11.08 1.83 -14.95
C PRO A 129 11.69 0.78 -14.04
N ARG A 130 11.38 -0.49 -14.33
CA ARG A 130 12.00 -1.61 -13.64
C ARG A 130 13.53 -1.52 -13.80
N PRO A 131 14.30 -1.90 -12.77
CA PRO A 131 15.74 -2.03 -12.92
C PRO A 131 16.05 -2.92 -14.13
N THR A 132 16.97 -2.48 -14.96
CA THR A 132 17.55 -3.28 -16.04
C THR A 132 18.68 -4.15 -15.50
N GLU A 133 19.05 -5.20 -16.24
CA GLU A 133 20.15 -6.08 -15.88
C GLU A 133 21.46 -5.27 -15.78
N GLY A 134 21.99 -5.10 -14.56
CA GLY A 134 23.17 -4.28 -14.27
C GLY A 134 22.91 -3.06 -13.40
N ASP A 135 21.65 -2.67 -13.19
CA ASP A 135 21.28 -1.66 -12.20
C ASP A 135 21.53 -2.20 -10.78
N ARG A 136 21.91 -1.30 -9.87
CA ARG A 136 22.01 -1.66 -8.45
C ARG A 136 20.61 -2.02 -7.94
N ALA A 137 20.50 -3.15 -7.26
CA ALA A 137 19.28 -3.62 -6.63
C ALA A 137 18.69 -2.57 -5.66
N ASP A 138 17.36 -2.49 -5.60
CA ASP A 138 16.64 -1.64 -4.65
C ASP A 138 16.51 -2.28 -3.25
N TYR A 139 17.17 -3.41 -3.00
CA TYR A 139 17.21 -4.12 -1.73
C TYR A 139 18.65 -4.41 -1.31
N LEU A 140 18.83 -4.72 -0.03
CA LEU A 140 20.09 -5.28 0.50
C LEU A 140 19.87 -6.76 0.83
N ALA A 141 20.85 -7.59 0.51
CA ALA A 141 20.83 -9.01 0.84
C ALA A 141 22.18 -9.46 1.37
N ASP A 142 22.14 -10.24 2.45
CA ASP A 142 23.21 -11.13 2.89
C ASP A 142 22.68 -12.56 2.76
N ASP A 143 22.94 -13.17 1.60
CA ASP A 143 22.44 -14.50 1.24
C ASP A 143 23.05 -15.61 2.10
N ASP A 144 24.26 -15.40 2.65
CA ASP A 144 24.92 -16.38 3.52
C ASP A 144 24.27 -16.40 4.91
N GLN A 145 23.75 -15.25 5.38
CA GLN A 145 22.99 -15.16 6.63
C GLN A 145 21.47 -15.28 6.43
N GLY A 146 20.98 -15.26 5.19
CA GLY A 146 19.55 -15.25 4.89
C GLY A 146 18.84 -13.97 5.34
N ILE A 147 19.56 -12.84 5.39
CA ILE A 147 19.03 -11.54 5.84
C ILE A 147 18.74 -10.69 4.60
N TYR A 148 17.49 -10.23 4.48
CA TYR A 148 17.03 -9.39 3.37
C TYR A 148 16.42 -8.12 3.95
N TYR A 149 16.87 -6.97 3.44
CA TYR A 149 16.33 -5.68 3.82
C TYR A 149 15.72 -5.02 2.58
N ALA A 150 14.45 -4.70 2.68
CA ALA A 150 13.69 -4.01 1.65
C ALA A 150 12.92 -2.85 2.27
N GLY A 151 12.76 -1.78 1.50
CA GLY A 151 12.17 -0.54 1.94
C GLY A 151 12.67 0.64 1.12
N ASP A 152 12.03 1.79 1.31
CA ASP A 152 12.42 3.03 0.67
C ASP A 152 13.82 3.51 1.08
N PHE A 153 14.27 3.15 2.29
CA PHE A 153 15.63 3.42 2.78
C PHE A 153 16.74 2.68 2.02
N THR A 154 16.43 1.56 1.36
CA THR A 154 17.40 0.78 0.57
C THR A 154 17.25 0.99 -0.92
N SER A 155 16.16 1.61 -1.35
CA SER A 155 15.92 1.93 -2.75
C SER A 155 16.76 3.14 -3.17
N GLN A 156 17.17 3.15 -4.45
CA GLN A 156 17.81 4.33 -5.05
C GLN A 156 16.81 5.37 -5.55
N ARG A 157 15.53 5.11 -5.35
CA ARG A 157 14.41 5.92 -5.82
C ARG A 157 14.06 6.98 -4.78
N ALA A 158 13.17 7.91 -5.13
CA ALA A 158 12.70 8.89 -4.17
C ALA A 158 12.01 8.15 -2.99
N PRO A 159 12.37 8.44 -1.73
CA PRO A 159 11.79 7.76 -0.58
C PRO A 159 10.27 7.86 -0.55
N GLY A 160 9.61 6.80 -0.09
CA GLY A 160 8.15 6.71 -0.03
C GLY A 160 7.62 5.35 -0.44
N PHE A 161 6.29 5.27 -0.48
CA PHE A 161 5.55 4.02 -0.67
C PHE A 161 6.00 3.20 -1.89
N GLU A 162 6.20 3.85 -3.03
CA GLU A 162 6.58 3.14 -4.27
C GLU A 162 8.00 2.55 -4.17
N ALA A 163 8.96 3.32 -3.66
CA ALA A 163 10.33 2.85 -3.45
C ALA A 163 10.36 1.63 -2.51
N ALA A 164 9.55 1.67 -1.44
CA ALA A 164 9.38 0.53 -0.55
C ALA A 164 8.72 -0.68 -1.24
N ALA A 165 7.68 -0.45 -2.04
CA ALA A 165 6.97 -1.52 -2.75
C ALA A 165 7.85 -2.21 -3.81
N LEU A 166 8.57 -1.42 -4.62
CA LEU A 166 9.51 -1.93 -5.63
C LEU A 166 10.68 -2.67 -4.97
N SER A 167 11.26 -2.09 -3.92
CA SER A 167 12.30 -2.74 -3.11
C SER A 167 11.84 -4.10 -2.57
N GLY A 168 10.61 -4.17 -2.03
CA GLY A 168 10.02 -5.40 -1.52
C GLY A 168 9.79 -6.45 -2.61
N MET A 169 9.31 -6.02 -3.78
CA MET A 169 9.10 -6.91 -4.93
C MET A 169 10.43 -7.49 -5.43
N ASP A 170 11.45 -6.65 -5.60
CA ASP A 170 12.77 -7.07 -6.06
C ASP A 170 13.44 -8.04 -5.07
N ALA A 171 13.32 -7.78 -3.76
CA ALA A 171 13.81 -8.69 -2.72
C ALA A 171 13.09 -10.05 -2.78
N ALA A 172 11.77 -10.06 -2.97
CA ALA A 172 10.99 -11.29 -3.09
C ALA A 172 11.35 -12.09 -4.34
N GLU A 173 11.57 -11.43 -5.48
CA GLU A 173 12.03 -12.07 -6.72
C GLU A 173 13.43 -12.69 -6.54
N HIS A 174 14.34 -12.01 -5.85
CA HIS A 174 15.68 -12.53 -5.51
C HIS A 174 15.62 -13.76 -4.60
N ILE A 175 14.86 -13.70 -3.51
CA ILE A 175 14.64 -14.84 -2.60
C ILE A 175 14.07 -16.03 -3.37
N ARG A 176 13.06 -15.79 -4.22
CA ARG A 176 12.47 -16.82 -5.07
C ARG A 176 13.52 -17.43 -6.00
N ALA A 177 14.38 -16.63 -6.63
CA ALA A 177 15.44 -17.13 -7.50
C ALA A 177 16.48 -17.98 -6.74
N LEU A 178 16.85 -17.61 -5.51
CA LEU A 178 17.74 -18.40 -4.66
C LEU A 178 17.14 -19.75 -4.28
N LEU A 179 15.86 -19.77 -3.91
CA LEU A 179 15.14 -20.99 -3.58
C LEU A 179 15.03 -21.92 -4.79
N LEU A 180 14.75 -21.38 -5.97
CA LEU A 180 14.62 -22.16 -7.21
C LEU A 180 15.98 -22.65 -7.75
N SER A 181 17.07 -21.91 -7.52
CA SER A 181 18.41 -22.28 -7.99
C SER A 181 19.13 -23.27 -7.07
N GLY A 182 18.56 -23.60 -5.90
CA GLY A 182 19.20 -24.46 -4.91
C GLY A 182 20.44 -23.85 -4.26
N LYS A 183 20.71 -22.55 -4.49
CA LYS A 183 21.82 -21.80 -3.89
C LYS A 183 21.53 -21.35 -2.46
N TRP A 184 20.30 -21.55 -2.00
CA TRP A 184 19.91 -21.30 -0.63
C TRP A 184 20.66 -22.25 0.32
N LYS A 185 21.67 -21.72 1.02
CA LYS A 185 22.55 -22.52 1.90
C LYS A 185 21.94 -22.77 3.28
N HIS A 186 20.92 -22.01 3.69
CA HIS A 186 20.34 -22.12 5.02
C HIS A 186 19.30 -23.25 5.06
N LYS A 187 19.72 -24.46 5.44
CA LYS A 187 18.75 -25.49 5.85
C LYS A 187 18.12 -25.06 7.19
N PRO A 188 16.79 -25.13 7.35
CA PRO A 188 16.12 -24.80 8.61
C PRO A 188 16.51 -25.68 9.81
N GLN A 189 17.37 -26.69 9.61
CA GLN A 189 17.66 -27.74 10.60
C GLN A 189 18.82 -27.42 11.56
N ASP A 190 19.55 -26.32 11.35
CA ASP A 190 20.76 -26.01 12.14
C ASP A 190 20.65 -24.77 13.04
N SER A 191 19.43 -24.24 13.28
CA SER A 191 19.24 -23.20 14.30
C SER A 191 18.94 -23.82 15.67
N PRO A 192 19.80 -23.63 16.69
CA PRO A 192 19.51 -24.03 18.06
C PRO A 192 18.60 -22.99 18.71
N LEU A 193 17.39 -22.81 18.18
CA LEU A 193 16.30 -22.24 18.97
C LEU A 193 15.73 -23.35 19.85
N SER A 194 16.53 -23.63 20.89
CA SER A 194 16.07 -23.94 22.23
C SER A 194 14.56 -23.82 22.38
N VAL A 195 13.92 -24.99 22.44
CA VAL A 195 12.70 -25.29 23.20
C VAL A 195 12.45 -24.22 24.27
N CYS A 196 11.48 -23.32 24.05
CA CYS A 196 10.84 -22.64 25.17
C CYS A 196 9.93 -23.68 25.84
N PRO A 197 10.19 -24.06 27.10
CA PRO A 197 9.29 -24.95 27.80
C PRO A 197 7.97 -24.22 28.08
N GLN A 198 6.86 -24.84 27.70
CA GLN A 198 5.62 -24.75 28.46
C GLN A 198 5.32 -26.13 29.03
#